data_AF-A0A965UJL1-F1
#
_entry.id   AF-A0A965UJL1-F1
#
_cell.length_a   1.000
_cell.length_b   1.000
_cell.length_c   1.000
_cell.angle_alpha   90.00
_cell.angle_beta   90.00
_cell.angle_gamma   90.00
#
_symmetry.space_group_name_H-M   'P 1'
#
loop_
_entity.id
_entity.type
_entity.pdbx_description
1 polymer ?
#
loop_
_entity_poly.entity_id
_entity_poly.type
_entity_poly.pdbx_seq_one_letter_code
_entity_poly.pdbx_strand_id
1 'polypeptide(L)'
;MIFNELNSDNFLLFAVKNYENPQAVTKEDFDKDLNHFKYIKRLLRKYKNGDELKIHLLLNHFIILYNIFGEATTPMLFFKIEKELWSSIKSFIIFLGKLPEYPKSDIHNIQVDLDCLEELYKIYNGKKDTE
;
A
#
# COMPACT_ATOMS: atom_id res chain seq x y z
N MET A 1 4.10 -5.71 20.39
CA MET A 1 2.64 -5.50 20.20
C MET A 1 2.18 -6.66 19.34
N ILE A 2 1.35 -7.55 19.89
CA ILE A 2 0.86 -8.72 19.16
C ILE A 2 -0.14 -8.20 18.13
N PHE A 3 0.12 -8.43 16.84
CA PHE A 3 -0.85 -8.25 15.77
C PHE A 3 -2.01 -9.22 16.05
N ASN A 4 -2.98 -8.82 16.86
CA ASN A 4 -4.27 -9.49 16.87
C ASN A 4 -4.83 -9.25 15.47
N GLU A 5 -4.83 -10.31 14.66
CA GLU A 5 -5.15 -10.31 13.24
C GLU A 5 -6.31 -9.35 12.94
N LEU A 6 -6.11 -8.46 11.97
CA LEU A 6 -7.22 -7.67 11.47
C LEU A 6 -8.28 -8.64 10.94
N ASN A 7 -9.53 -8.40 11.29
CA ASN A 7 -10.70 -9.13 10.84
C ASN A 7 -11.79 -8.12 10.43
N SER A 8 -12.85 -8.61 9.80
CA SER A 8 -13.91 -7.73 9.27
C SER A 8 -14.52 -6.82 10.35
N ASP A 9 -14.58 -7.30 11.60
CA ASP A 9 -15.22 -6.64 12.72
C ASP A 9 -14.33 -5.56 13.34
N ASN A 10 -13.01 -5.77 13.36
CA ASN A 10 -12.04 -4.84 13.94
C ASN A 10 -11.41 -3.88 12.91
N PHE A 11 -11.45 -4.21 11.62
CA PHE A 11 -10.79 -3.43 10.57
C PHE A 11 -11.35 -2.01 10.50
N LEU A 12 -12.67 -1.87 10.56
CA LEU A 12 -13.30 -0.56 10.46
C LEU A 12 -12.93 0.32 11.65
N LEU A 13 -12.99 -0.24 12.86
CA LEU A 13 -12.61 0.48 14.08
C LEU A 13 -11.13 0.87 14.07
N PHE A 14 -10.26 -0.04 13.61
CA PHE A 14 -8.83 0.23 13.44
C PHE A 14 -8.59 1.34 12.42
N ALA A 15 -9.27 1.30 11.28
CA ALA A 15 -9.18 2.31 10.24
C ALA A 15 -9.61 3.68 10.76
N VAL A 16 -10.78 3.77 11.43
CA VAL A 16 -11.30 5.02 12.02
C VAL A 16 -10.34 5.58 13.07
N LYS A 17 -9.76 4.73 13.92
CA LYS A 17 -8.84 5.17 14.98
C LYS A 17 -7.54 5.79 14.43
N ASN A 18 -7.08 5.33 13.27
CA ASN A 18 -5.85 5.81 12.64
C ASN A 18 -6.13 6.75 11.47
N TYR A 19 -7.37 7.23 11.30
CA TYR A 19 -7.75 8.09 10.19
C TYR A 19 -7.46 9.56 10.50
N GLU A 20 -6.47 10.12 9.82
CA GLU A 20 -6.03 11.51 9.93
C GLU A 20 -6.11 12.20 8.57
N ASN A 21 -7.33 12.47 8.11
CA ASN A 21 -7.55 13.28 6.91
C ASN A 21 -8.16 14.65 7.27
N PRO A 22 -7.39 15.75 7.25
CA PRO A 22 -7.92 17.08 7.58
C PRO A 22 -8.94 17.61 6.57
N GLN A 23 -9.02 17.02 5.37
CA GLN A 23 -9.98 17.41 4.33
C GLN A 23 -11.30 16.63 4.41
N ALA A 24 -11.35 15.56 5.21
CA ALA A 24 -12.54 14.73 5.34
C ALA A 24 -13.43 15.23 6.47
N VAL A 25 -14.70 15.42 6.15
CA VAL A 25 -15.69 15.98 7.10
C VAL A 25 -16.80 14.98 7.37
N THR A 26 -17.03 14.05 6.45
CA THR A 26 -18.15 13.12 6.50
C THR A 26 -17.71 11.66 6.46
N LYS A 27 -18.61 10.76 6.86
CA LYS A 27 -18.43 9.31 6.69
C LYS A 27 -18.24 8.93 5.21
N GLU A 28 -18.88 9.65 4.30
CA GLU A 28 -18.76 9.37 2.86
C GLU A 28 -17.35 9.64 2.34
N ASP A 29 -16.66 10.63 2.90
CA ASP A 29 -15.25 10.92 2.56
C ASP A 29 -14.34 9.80 3.05
N PHE A 30 -14.56 9.32 4.27
CA PHE A 30 -13.87 8.14 4.80
C PHE A 30 -14.08 6.90 3.92
N ASP A 31 -15.33 6.62 3.52
CA ASP A 31 -15.65 5.48 2.65
C ASP A 31 -15.02 5.63 1.25
N LYS A 32 -14.88 6.87 0.74
CA LYS A 32 -14.14 7.16 -0.50
C LYS A 32 -12.66 6.87 -0.35
N ASP A 33 -12.03 7.27 0.75
CA ASP A 33 -10.61 7.01 1.01
C ASP A 33 -10.33 5.50 1.11
N LEU A 34 -11.24 4.75 1.73
CA LEU A 34 -11.16 3.28 1.76
C LEU A 34 -11.23 2.63 0.37
N ASN A 35 -11.80 3.30 -0.63
CA ASN A 35 -11.81 2.74 -1.98
C ASN A 35 -10.41 2.68 -2.60
N HIS A 36 -9.44 3.47 -2.14
CA HIS A 36 -8.05 3.38 -2.64
C HIS A 36 -7.46 1.97 -2.50
N PHE A 37 -7.77 1.24 -1.43
CA PHE A 37 -7.38 -0.16 -1.28
C PHE A 37 -7.94 -1.04 -2.42
N LYS A 38 -9.21 -0.81 -2.82
CA LYS A 38 -9.84 -1.53 -3.94
C LYS A 38 -9.18 -1.18 -5.27
N TYR A 39 -8.83 0.10 -5.48
CA TYR A 39 -8.13 0.54 -6.69
C TYR A 39 -6.74 -0.09 -6.81
N ILE A 40 -5.94 -0.08 -5.74
CA ILE A 40 -4.63 -0.74 -5.69
C ILE A 40 -4.79 -2.22 -6.03
N LYS A 41 -5.70 -2.92 -5.35
CA LYS A 41 -5.98 -4.35 -5.61
C LYS A 41 -6.31 -4.59 -7.09
N ARG A 42 -7.16 -3.76 -7.69
CA ARG A 42 -7.54 -3.89 -9.10
C ARG A 42 -6.36 -3.69 -10.05
N LEU A 43 -5.51 -2.71 -9.79
CA LEU A 43 -4.33 -2.44 -10.61
C LEU A 43 -3.27 -3.56 -10.49
N LEU A 44 -3.02 -4.04 -9.27
CA LEU A 44 -2.08 -5.15 -9.05
C LEU A 44 -2.58 -6.46 -9.68
N ARG A 45 -3.88 -6.75 -9.65
CA ARG A 45 -4.45 -7.91 -10.35
C ARG A 45 -4.24 -7.85 -11.85
N LYS A 46 -4.39 -6.66 -12.45
CA LYS A 46 -4.13 -6.45 -13.88
C LYS A 46 -2.68 -6.72 -14.22
N TYR A 47 -1.77 -6.15 -13.43
CA TYR A 47 -0.34 -6.41 -13.57
C TYR A 47 0.01 -7.90 -13.47
N LYS A 48 -0.53 -8.60 -12.47
CA LYS A 48 -0.35 -10.05 -12.32
C LYS A 48 -0.86 -10.84 -13.54
N ASN A 49 -1.89 -10.35 -14.21
CA ASN A 49 -2.44 -10.97 -15.42
C ASN A 49 -1.67 -10.62 -16.70
N GLY A 50 -0.54 -9.89 -16.60
CA GLY A 50 0.32 -9.54 -17.71
C GLY A 50 0.06 -8.15 -18.33
N ASP A 51 -0.82 -7.34 -17.74
CA ASP A 51 -0.96 -5.93 -18.15
C ASP A 51 0.23 -5.10 -17.64
N GLU A 52 0.46 -3.96 -18.27
CA GLU A 52 1.47 -2.98 -17.86
C GLU A 52 1.26 -2.50 -16.40
N LEU A 53 2.35 -2.40 -15.64
CA LEU A 53 2.33 -1.87 -14.29
C LEU A 53 2.09 -0.36 -14.31
N LYS A 54 0.92 0.06 -13.81
CA LYS A 54 0.56 1.48 -13.73
C LYS A 54 1.20 2.18 -12.52
N ILE A 55 2.52 2.32 -12.55
CA ILE A 55 3.34 2.76 -11.41
C ILE A 55 2.89 4.10 -10.84
N HIS A 56 2.72 5.13 -11.66
CA HIS A 56 2.32 6.47 -11.18
C HIS A 56 0.97 6.45 -10.47
N LEU A 57 0.00 5.69 -11.01
CA LEU A 57 -1.34 5.56 -10.43
C LEU A 57 -1.28 4.78 -9.10
N LEU A 58 -0.51 3.69 -9.06
CA LEU A 58 -0.30 2.92 -7.85
C LEU A 58 0.39 3.76 -6.77
N LEU A 59 1.52 4.40 -7.08
CA LEU A 59 2.25 5.27 -6.15
C LEU A 59 1.35 6.36 -5.58
N ASN A 60 0.55 7.02 -6.42
CA ASN A 60 -0.40 8.03 -5.95
C ASN A 60 -1.37 7.45 -4.92
N HIS A 61 -1.95 6.28 -5.18
CA HIS A 61 -2.85 5.63 -4.22
C HIS A 61 -2.14 5.21 -2.92
N PHE A 62 -0.91 4.68 -3.00
CA PHE A 62 -0.13 4.36 -1.80
C PHE A 62 0.17 5.61 -0.98
N ILE A 63 0.64 6.69 -1.61
CA ILE A 63 0.97 7.96 -0.93
C ILE A 63 -0.27 8.54 -0.25
N ILE A 64 -1.41 8.57 -0.94
CA ILE A 64 -2.68 9.04 -0.35
C ILE A 64 -3.02 8.23 0.90
N LEU A 65 -2.95 6.89 0.82
CA LEU A 65 -3.22 6.04 1.99
C LEU A 65 -2.25 6.31 3.14
N TYR A 66 -0.94 6.40 2.88
CA TYR A 66 0.05 6.69 3.92
C TYR A 66 -0.12 8.08 4.52
N ASN A 67 -0.58 9.06 3.75
CA ASN A 67 -0.86 10.40 4.29
C ASN A 67 -2.09 10.41 5.20
N ILE A 68 -3.06 9.55 4.93
CA ILE A 68 -4.34 9.51 5.65
C ILE A 68 -4.29 8.58 6.86
N PHE A 69 -3.71 7.39 6.71
CA PHE A 69 -3.69 6.35 7.75
C PHE A 69 -2.31 6.18 8.39
N GLY A 70 -1.29 6.91 7.92
CA GLY A 70 0.08 6.76 8.41
C GLY A 70 0.58 5.33 8.29
N GLU A 71 1.28 4.89 9.33
CA GLU A 71 1.86 3.54 9.44
C GLU A 71 0.79 2.43 9.54
N ALA A 72 -0.48 2.77 9.81
CA ALA A 72 -1.59 1.82 9.79
C ALA A 72 -1.93 1.35 8.36
N THR A 73 -1.49 2.07 7.33
CA THR A 73 -1.66 1.68 5.92
C THR A 73 -1.08 0.29 5.63
N THR A 74 0.13 0.01 6.11
CA THR A 74 0.85 -1.24 5.87
C THR A 74 0.02 -2.46 6.30
N PRO A 75 -0.40 -2.61 7.57
CA PRO A 75 -1.22 -3.74 7.96
C PRO A 75 -2.59 -3.77 7.27
N MET A 76 -3.19 -2.60 6.99
CA MET A 76 -4.47 -2.53 6.27
C MET A 76 -4.37 -3.06 4.83
N LEU A 77 -3.27 -2.80 4.13
CA LEU A 77 -3.00 -3.33 2.78
C LEU A 77 -2.91 -4.85 2.81
N PHE A 78 -2.12 -5.41 3.73
CA PHE A 78 -1.95 -6.87 3.85
C PHE A 78 -3.23 -7.59 4.29
N PHE A 79 -4.10 -6.91 5.04
CA PHE A 79 -5.42 -7.44 5.38
C PHE A 79 -6.40 -7.40 4.19
N LYS A 80 -6.45 -6.29 3.45
CA LYS A 80 -7.45 -6.11 2.37
C LYS A 80 -7.09 -6.78 1.05
N ILE A 81 -5.81 -7.06 0.82
CA ILE A 81 -5.31 -7.57 -0.45
C ILE A 81 -4.86 -9.03 -0.30
N GLU A 82 -5.15 -9.85 -1.31
CA GLU A 82 -4.84 -11.27 -1.34
C GLU A 82 -3.33 -11.54 -1.33
N LYS A 83 -2.94 -12.66 -0.71
CA LYS A 83 -1.54 -13.10 -0.55
C LYS A 83 -0.75 -13.14 -1.85
N GLU A 84 -1.42 -13.45 -2.95
CA GLU A 84 -0.82 -13.54 -4.28
C GLU A 84 -0.29 -12.22 -4.84
N LEU A 85 -0.73 -11.09 -4.27
CA LEU A 85 -0.31 -9.73 -4.67
C LEU A 85 0.63 -9.10 -3.64
N TRP A 86 0.95 -9.81 -2.56
CA TRP A 86 1.77 -9.29 -1.47
C TRP A 86 3.20 -8.99 -1.90
N SER A 87 3.73 -9.72 -2.88
CA SER A 87 5.08 -9.48 -3.41
C SER A 87 5.18 -8.09 -4.03
N SER A 88 4.24 -7.74 -4.92
CA SER A 88 4.21 -6.42 -5.55
C SER A 88 3.93 -5.31 -4.53
N ILE A 89 3.00 -5.52 -3.59
CA ILE A 89 2.78 -4.54 -2.48
C ILE A 89 4.08 -4.28 -1.72
N LYS A 90 4.79 -5.34 -1.34
CA LYS A 90 6.05 -5.21 -0.60
C LYS A 90 7.07 -4.37 -1.38
N SER A 91 7.17 -4.52 -2.70
CA SER A 91 8.03 -3.69 -3.53
C SER A 91 7.69 -2.20 -3.41
N PHE A 92 6.40 -1.82 -3.47
CA PHE A 92 5.98 -0.43 -3.26
C PHE A 92 6.29 0.08 -1.85
N ILE A 93 6.06 -0.73 -0.81
CA ILE A 93 6.32 -0.34 0.58
C ILE A 93 7.82 -0.12 0.82
N ILE A 94 8.67 -0.99 0.29
CA ILE A 94 10.14 -0.85 0.35
C ILE A 94 10.56 0.42 -0.38
N PHE A 95 10.07 0.63 -1.59
CA PHE A 95 10.39 1.82 -2.39
C PHE A 95 10.01 3.12 -1.68
N LEU A 96 8.88 3.15 -0.96
CA LEU A 96 8.44 4.31 -0.18
C LEU A 96 9.16 4.48 1.17
N GLY A 97 10.07 3.57 1.53
CA GLY A 97 10.76 3.59 2.83
C GLY A 97 9.82 3.36 4.01
N LYS A 98 8.71 2.64 3.80
CA LYS A 98 7.65 2.39 4.81
C LYS A 98 7.74 1.02 5.47
N LEU A 99 8.76 0.23 5.13
CA LEU A 99 9.05 -1.04 5.79
C LEU A 99 10.14 -0.81 6.85
N PRO A 100 9.81 -0.83 8.15
CA PRO A 100 10.83 -0.71 9.20
C PRO A 100 11.73 -1.95 9.21
N GLU A 101 13.04 -1.78 9.41
CA GLU A 101 13.98 -2.91 9.51
C GLU A 101 13.73 -3.78 10.76
N TYR A 102 13.23 -3.16 11.84
CA TYR A 102 12.94 -3.80 13.12
C TYR A 102 11.71 -3.19 13.82
N PRO A 103 10.94 -4.00 14.57
CA PRO A 103 11.07 -5.45 14.72
C PRO A 103 10.64 -6.19 13.45
N LYS A 104 11.29 -7.33 13.17
CA LYS A 104 10.91 -8.17 12.03
C LYS A 104 9.49 -8.72 12.23
N SER A 105 8.71 -8.62 11.17
CA SER A 105 7.33 -9.11 11.05
C SER A 105 7.22 -10.08 9.88
N ASP A 106 6.08 -10.77 9.75
CA ASP A 106 5.85 -11.72 8.64
C ASP A 106 6.01 -11.09 7.25
N ILE A 107 5.81 -9.76 7.14
CA ILE A 107 6.03 -8.99 5.92
C ILE A 107 7.49 -9.12 5.43
N HIS A 108 8.45 -9.27 6.35
CA HIS A 108 9.85 -9.44 6.01
C HIS A 108 10.12 -10.76 5.28
N ASN A 109 9.31 -11.79 5.52
CA ASN A 109 9.45 -13.11 4.91
C ASN A 109 8.81 -13.21 3.51
N ILE A 110 7.98 -12.23 3.14
CA ILE A 110 7.33 -12.17 1.82
C ILE A 110 8.39 -11.91 0.74
N GLN A 111 8.34 -12.64 -0.38
CA GLN A 111 9.26 -12.38 -1.49
C GLN A 111 8.96 -11.03 -2.14
N VAL A 112 10.02 -10.28 -2.45
CA VAL A 112 9.90 -8.99 -3.15
C VAL A 112 9.74 -9.27 -4.64
N ASP A 113 8.82 -8.54 -5.26
CA ASP A 113 8.69 -8.54 -6.72
C ASP A 113 9.80 -7.64 -7.30
N LEU A 114 10.87 -8.29 -7.78
CA LEU A 114 12.07 -7.60 -8.27
C LEU A 114 11.80 -6.82 -9.55
N ASP A 115 10.97 -7.35 -10.45
CA ASP A 115 10.62 -6.66 -11.70
C ASP A 115 9.87 -5.37 -11.38
N CYS A 116 8.85 -5.45 -10.51
CA CYS A 116 8.12 -4.28 -10.03
C CYS A 116 9.04 -3.26 -9.33
N LEU A 117 9.97 -3.73 -8.50
CA LEU A 117 10.90 -2.86 -7.78
C LEU A 117 11.89 -2.17 -8.73
N GLU A 118 12.38 -2.88 -9.74
CA GLU A 118 13.29 -2.33 -10.74
C GLU A 118 12.58 -1.24 -11.58
N GLU A 119 11.34 -1.47 -12.02
CA GLU A 119 10.56 -0.45 -12.74
C GLU A 119 10.31 0.79 -11.89
N LEU A 120 10.05 0.63 -10.58
CA LEU A 120 9.93 1.73 -9.63
C LEU A 120 11.20 2.59 -9.58
N TYR A 121 12.37 1.95 -9.46
CA TYR A 121 13.64 2.67 -9.44
C TYR A 121 14.02 3.26 -10.80
N LYS A 122 13.66 2.64 -11.92
CA LYS A 122 13.86 3.21 -13.26
C LYS A 122 13.16 4.56 -13.40
N ILE A 123 11.91 4.66 -12.94
CA ILE A 123 11.15 5.93 -12.98
C ILE A 123 11.77 6.98 -12.05
N TYR A 124 12.29 6.58 -10.89
CA TYR A 124 12.93 7.50 -9.96
C TYR A 124 14.29 8.01 -10.47
N ASN A 125 15.12 7.11 -10.99
CA ASN A 125 16.47 7.45 -11.47
C ASN A 125 16.43 8.15 -12.84
N GLY A 126 15.52 7.77 -13.73
CA GLY A 126 15.34 8.44 -15.03
C GLY A 126 14.89 9.91 -14.92
N LYS A 127 14.46 10.37 -13.74
CA LYS A 127 14.21 11.78 -13.45
C LYS A 127 15.47 12.56 -13.01
N LYS A 128 16.54 11.89 -12.58
CA LYS A 128 17.78 12.55 -12.16
C LYS A 128 18.66 13.00 -13.33
N ASP A 129 18.46 12.43 -14.52
CA ASP A 129 19.28 12.74 -15.70
C ASP A 129 18.77 13.97 -16.49
N THR A 130 17.72 14.64 -16.02
CA THR A 130 17.10 15.82 -16.66
C THR A 130 17.15 17.10 -15.84
N GLU A 131 17.91 17.15 -14.73
CA GLU A 131 18.17 18.36 -13.92
C GLU A 131 19.60 18.86 -14.05
#